data_AF-A0A829DAN9-F1
#
_entry.id   AF-A0A829DAN9-F1
#
_cell.length_a   1.000
_cell.length_b   1.000
_cell.length_c   1.000
_cell.angle_alpha   90.00
_cell.angle_beta   90.00
_cell.angle_gamma   90.00
#
_symmetry.space_group_name_H-M   'P 1'
#
loop_
_entity.id
_entity.type
_entity.pdbx_description
1 polymer ?
#
loop_
_entity_poly.entity_id
_entity_poly.type
_entity_poly.pdbx_seq_one_letter_code
_entity_poly.pdbx_strand_id
1 'polypeptide(L)'
;MMVQDSIRILPYKRTRFRATVESVLHHKNQEQSKILLYDIRLLISGKSVIQSQLFYLSRKFRSMNLKPGDEIEFDARIKPDRKGISSHSIRLNYPTKIFRYHSGSEHLLF
;
A
#
# COMPACT_ATOMS: atom_id res chain seq x y z
N MET A 1 28.51 14.87 3.70
CA MET A 1 27.40 14.40 2.83
C MET A 1 26.53 13.46 3.65
N MET A 2 25.51 13.95 4.36
CA MET A 2 24.16 14.32 3.88
C MET A 2 23.39 13.11 3.30
N VAL A 3 22.65 12.34 4.12
CA VAL A 3 21.23 11.88 3.93
C VAL A 3 20.72 11.18 5.23
N GLN A 4 20.86 11.77 6.43
CA GLN A 4 20.29 11.18 7.67
C GLN A 4 19.10 11.96 8.25
N ASP A 5 18.86 13.19 7.79
CA ASP A 5 17.86 14.08 8.39
C ASP A 5 16.44 13.97 7.80
N SER A 6 16.25 13.33 6.64
CA SER A 6 14.93 13.28 5.98
C SER A 6 13.98 12.19 6.49
N ILE A 7 14.45 11.25 7.32
CA ILE A 7 13.64 10.13 7.83
C ILE A 7 12.96 10.48 9.17
N ARG A 8 13.37 11.57 9.84
CA ARG A 8 12.90 11.95 11.18
C ARG A 8 11.47 12.50 11.25
N ILE A 9 10.77 12.69 10.12
CA ILE A 9 9.43 13.33 10.11
C ILE A 9 8.44 12.55 9.25
N LEU A 10 8.48 11.22 9.29
CA LEU A 10 7.35 10.44 8.78
C LEU A 10 6.39 10.22 9.94
N PRO A 11 5.22 10.87 9.95
CA PRO A 11 4.29 10.73 11.05
C PRO A 11 3.99 9.24 11.24
N TYR A 12 4.20 8.74 12.46
CA TYR A 12 3.82 7.37 12.85
C TYR A 12 2.28 7.16 12.78
N LYS A 13 1.55 8.22 12.47
CA LYS A 13 0.12 8.22 12.24
C LYS A 13 -0.21 7.32 11.05
N ARG A 14 -1.32 6.63 11.19
CA ARG A 14 -1.87 5.79 10.14
C ARG A 14 -2.51 6.72 9.10
N THR A 15 -2.11 6.58 7.85
CA THR A 15 -2.50 7.43 6.72
C THR A 15 -3.17 6.59 5.65
N ARG A 16 -4.06 7.18 4.86
CA ARG A 16 -4.72 6.50 3.74
C ARG A 16 -3.94 6.67 2.45
N PHE A 17 -3.85 5.58 1.71
CA PHE A 17 -3.21 5.49 0.41
C PHE A 17 -4.19 4.94 -0.63
N ARG A 18 -3.95 5.28 -1.89
CA ARG A 18 -4.54 4.62 -3.05
C ARG A 18 -3.44 3.88 -3.79
N ALA A 19 -3.73 2.69 -4.30
CA ALA A 19 -2.82 1.94 -5.14
C ALA A 19 -3.60 1.05 -6.09
N THR A 20 -2.91 0.57 -7.11
CA THR A 20 -3.47 -0.38 -8.07
C THR A 20 -2.86 -1.75 -7.85
N VAL A 21 -3.66 -2.79 -8.01
CA VAL A 21 -3.20 -4.18 -7.91
C VAL A 21 -2.42 -4.50 -9.18
N GLU A 22 -1.14 -4.81 -9.03
CA GLU A 22 -0.29 -5.22 -10.15
C GLU A 22 -0.43 -6.72 -10.41
N SER A 23 -0.30 -7.52 -9.35
CA SER A 23 -0.39 -8.97 -9.44
C SER A 23 -0.81 -9.61 -8.12
N VAL A 24 -1.42 -10.79 -8.22
CA VAL A 24 -1.73 -11.68 -7.09
C VAL A 24 -0.93 -12.96 -7.27
N LEU A 25 -0.03 -13.24 -6.33
CA LEU A 25 0.86 -14.39 -6.35
C LEU A 25 0.29 -15.48 -5.44
N HIS A 26 -0.30 -16.50 -6.05
CA HIS A 26 -0.85 -17.64 -5.32
C HIS A 26 0.26 -18.63 -4.93
N HIS A 27 0.19 -19.12 -3.69
CA HIS A 27 1.09 -20.14 -3.18
C HIS A 27 0.27 -21.33 -2.65
N LYS A 28 0.85 -22.55 -2.70
CA LYS A 28 0.20 -23.78 -2.20
C LYS A 28 -0.30 -23.62 -0.76
N ASN A 29 0.54 -23.02 0.09
CA ASN A 29 0.13 -22.50 1.39
C ASN A 29 -0.45 -21.09 1.21
N GLN A 30 -1.77 -20.94 1.43
CA GLN A 30 -2.49 -19.68 1.26
C GLN A 30 -1.93 -18.52 2.09
N GLU A 31 -1.39 -18.79 3.28
CA GLU A 31 -0.80 -17.75 4.14
C GLU A 31 0.51 -17.17 3.59
N GLN A 32 1.13 -17.85 2.62
CA GLN A 32 2.31 -17.36 1.90
C GLN A 32 1.96 -16.69 0.56
N SER A 33 0.68 -16.66 0.18
CA SER A 33 0.25 -15.92 -1.01
C SER A 33 0.50 -14.43 -0.80
N LYS A 34 0.76 -13.71 -1.89
CA LYS A 34 1.14 -12.29 -1.85
C LYS A 34 0.34 -11.47 -2.86
N ILE A 35 0.29 -10.17 -2.63
CA ILE A 35 -0.29 -9.19 -3.54
C ILE A 35 0.71 -8.06 -3.74
N LEU A 36 0.97 -7.73 -5.00
CA LEU A 36 1.82 -6.61 -5.37
C LEU A 36 0.94 -5.41 -5.68
N LEU A 37 1.15 -4.33 -4.93
CA LEU A 37 0.49 -3.05 -5.18
C LEU A 37 1.49 -2.11 -5.83
N TYR A 38 1.07 -1.41 -6.88
CA TYR A 38 1.87 -0.41 -7.58
C TYR A 38 1.21 0.97 -7.54
N ASP A 39 2.01 1.98 -7.85
CA ASP A 39 1.63 3.39 -7.87
C ASP A 39 0.94 3.84 -6.56
N ILE A 40 1.62 3.58 -5.43
CA ILE A 40 1.06 3.86 -4.11
C ILE A 40 1.16 5.36 -3.83
N ARG A 41 0.01 6.02 -3.79
CA ARG A 41 -0.15 7.47 -3.62
C ARG A 41 -0.84 7.80 -2.31
N LEU A 42 -0.52 8.96 -1.72
CA LEU A 42 -1.31 9.52 -0.62
C LEU A 42 -2.71 9.82 -1.09
N LEU A 43 -3.73 9.37 -0.35
CA LEU A 43 -5.12 9.60 -0.74
C LEU A 43 -5.48 11.10 -0.74
N ILE A 44 -4.97 11.86 0.23
CA ILE A 44 -5.33 13.28 0.41
C ILE A 44 -4.72 14.21 -0.65
N SER A 45 -3.53 13.89 -1.15
CA SER A 45 -2.78 14.78 -2.04
C SER A 45 -2.46 14.19 -3.40
N GLY A 46 -2.76 12.91 -3.62
CA GLY A 46 -2.38 12.17 -4.83
C GLY A 46 -0.86 11.98 -5.00
N LYS A 47 -0.03 12.49 -4.07
CA LYS A 47 1.42 12.43 -4.17
C LYS A 47 1.89 10.98 -4.13
N SER A 48 2.69 10.58 -5.12
CA SER A 48 3.35 9.27 -5.14
C SER A 48 4.30 9.12 -3.96
N VAL A 49 4.21 7.98 -3.27
CA VAL A 49 5.00 7.66 -2.07
C VAL A 49 5.93 6.50 -2.32
N ILE A 50 5.40 5.40 -2.84
CA ILE A 50 6.15 4.16 -3.12
C ILE A 50 5.69 3.65 -4.47
N GLN A 51 6.63 3.38 -5.38
CA GLN A 51 6.32 2.87 -6.72
C GLN A 51 5.62 1.52 -6.66
N SER A 52 6.12 0.58 -5.85
CA SER A 52 5.46 -0.70 -5.62
C SER A 52 5.85 -1.32 -4.29
N GLN A 53 4.95 -2.12 -3.72
CA GLN A 53 5.22 -2.90 -2.52
C GLN A 53 4.43 -4.20 -2.49
N LEU A 54 5.14 -5.26 -2.08
CA LEU A 54 4.58 -6.59 -1.90
C LEU A 54 4.03 -6.76 -0.48
N PHE A 55 2.80 -7.25 -0.37
CA PHE A 55 2.16 -7.59 0.90
C PHE A 55 1.78 -9.07 0.91
N TYR A 56 1.63 -9.65 2.11
CA TYR A 56 0.93 -10.91 2.24
C TYR A 56 -0.53 -10.76 1.83
N LEU A 57 -1.08 -11.77 1.17
CA LEU A 57 -2.48 -11.80 0.76
C LEU A 57 -3.33 -12.27 1.95
N SER A 58 -3.55 -11.39 2.95
CA SER A 58 -4.38 -11.77 4.11
C SER A 58 -5.82 -12.08 3.72
N ARG A 59 -6.57 -12.67 4.66
CA ARG A 59 -8.01 -12.94 4.53
C ARG A 59 -8.80 -11.74 3.98
N LYS A 60 -8.45 -10.51 4.36
CA LYS A 60 -9.13 -9.29 3.91
C LYS A 60 -8.88 -8.97 2.44
N PHE A 61 -7.66 -9.18 1.93
CA PHE A 61 -7.41 -9.11 0.49
C PHE A 61 -8.12 -10.23 -0.25
N ARG A 62 -8.09 -11.46 0.29
CA ARG A 62 -8.74 -12.63 -0.32
C ARG A 62 -10.25 -12.44 -0.47
N SER A 63 -10.92 -11.92 0.56
CA SER A 63 -12.38 -11.70 0.53
C SER A 63 -12.82 -10.65 -0.51
N MET A 64 -11.91 -9.80 -0.98
CA MET A 64 -12.21 -8.78 -1.98
C MET A 64 -12.12 -9.27 -3.42
N ASN A 65 -11.61 -10.49 -3.65
CA ASN A 65 -11.40 -11.08 -4.98
C ASN A 65 -10.71 -10.11 -5.96
N LEU A 66 -9.63 -9.48 -5.49
CA LEU A 66 -8.88 -8.48 -6.26
C LEU A 66 -8.20 -9.10 -7.48
N LYS A 67 -8.23 -8.38 -8.59
CA LYS A 67 -7.59 -8.72 -9.87
C LYS A 67 -6.58 -7.65 -10.25
N PRO A 68 -5.58 -7.97 -11.09
CA PRO A 68 -4.73 -6.97 -11.70
C PRO A 68 -5.55 -5.84 -12.34
N GLY A 69 -5.16 -4.60 -12.09
CA GLY A 69 -5.87 -3.39 -12.52
C GLY A 69 -6.92 -2.88 -11.54
N ASP A 70 -7.31 -3.65 -10.52
CA ASP A 70 -8.21 -3.15 -9.47
C ASP A 70 -7.53 -2.05 -8.65
N GLU A 71 -8.22 -0.93 -8.46
CA GLU A 71 -7.78 0.11 -7.53
C GLU A 71 -8.31 -0.16 -6.12
N ILE A 72 -7.47 0.10 -5.12
CA ILE A 72 -7.83 -0.03 -3.73
C ILE A 72 -7.38 1.19 -2.92
N GLU A 73 -8.14 1.46 -1.86
CA GLU A 73 -7.74 2.38 -0.81
C GLU A 73 -7.43 1.60 0.45
N PHE A 74 -6.36 1.98 1.15
CA PHE A 74 -5.98 1.28 2.36
C PHE A 74 -5.25 2.18 3.34
N ASP A 75 -5.25 1.78 4.61
CA ASP A 75 -4.56 2.51 5.67
C ASP A 75 -3.23 1.85 6.08
N ALA A 76 -2.15 2.62 6.10
CA ALA A 76 -0.85 2.14 6.51
C ALA A 76 -0.06 3.22 7.25
N ARG A 77 1.02 2.81 7.92
CA ARG A 77 2.04 3.65 8.51
C ARG A 77 3.29 3.55 7.65
N ILE A 78 3.88 4.70 7.34
CA ILE A 78 5.19 4.73 6.70
C ILE A 78 6.24 4.37 7.75
N LYS A 79 7.17 3.50 7.38
CA LYS A 79 8.27 3.05 8.21
C LYS A 79 9.58 3.21 7.44
N PRO A 80 10.70 3.52 8.12
CA PRO A 80 12.01 3.42 7.49
C PRO A 80 12.24 1.97 7.07
N ASP A 81 12.75 1.78 5.87
CA ASP A 81 13.16 0.46 5.42
C ASP A 81 14.59 0.14 5.85
N ARG A 82 14.73 -0.38 7.06
CA ARG A 82 16.02 -0.74 7.65
C ARG A 82 16.75 -1.88 6.94
N LYS A 83 16.09 -2.59 6.02
CA LYS A 83 16.67 -3.72 5.29
C LYS A 83 17.15 -3.36 3.88
N GLY A 84 16.90 -2.13 3.41
CA GLY A 84 17.30 -1.68 2.08
C GLY A 84 16.66 -2.45 0.93
N ILE A 85 15.47 -3.01 1.15
CA ILE A 85 14.73 -3.81 0.17
C ILE A 85 13.88 -2.89 -0.72
N SER A 86 13.42 -1.76 -0.19
CA SER A 86 12.64 -0.77 -0.96
C SER A 86 13.54 0.25 -1.64
N SER A 87 13.13 0.67 -2.85
CA SER A 87 13.83 1.65 -3.67
C SER A 87 13.90 3.06 -3.05
N HIS A 88 13.10 3.36 -2.03
CA HIS A 88 12.90 4.71 -1.51
C HIS A 88 13.25 4.86 -0.03
N SER A 89 13.99 3.91 0.57
CA SER A 89 14.35 3.89 2.00
C SER A 89 13.15 3.89 2.98
N ILE A 90 11.93 3.71 2.46
CA ILE A 90 10.68 3.67 3.21
C ILE A 90 9.84 2.48 2.78
N ARG A 91 9.04 1.96 3.70
CA ARG A 91 8.07 0.89 3.45
C ARG A 91 6.77 1.17 4.19
N LEU A 92 5.68 0.63 3.69
CA LEU A 92 4.41 0.62 4.41
C LEU A 92 4.35 -0.59 5.34
N ASN A 93 3.84 -0.39 6.55
CA ASN A 93 3.43 -1.53 7.36
C ASN A 93 2.21 -2.23 6.73
N TYR A 94 1.84 -3.37 7.31
CA TYR A 94 0.68 -4.11 6.83
C TYR A 94 -0.63 -3.30 6.99
N PRO A 95 -1.49 -3.23 5.95
CA PRO A 95 -2.76 -2.51 6.02
C PRO A 95 -3.77 -3.14 6.98
N THR A 96 -4.66 -2.34 7.60
CA THR A 96 -5.72 -2.87 8.50
C THR A 96 -7.13 -2.66 7.95
N LYS A 97 -7.30 -1.58 7.20
CA LYS A 97 -8.50 -1.18 6.49
C LYS A 97 -8.12 -1.12 5.02
N ILE A 98 -8.89 -1.82 4.21
CA ILE A 98 -8.69 -2.00 2.78
C ILE A 98 -10.09 -1.92 2.18
N PHE A 99 -10.24 -1.12 1.13
CA PHE A 99 -11.49 -0.84 0.45
C PHE A 99 -11.22 -0.92 -1.05
N ARG A 100 -12.19 -1.44 -1.81
CA ARG A 100 -12.13 -1.42 -3.27
C ARG A 100 -12.50 -0.02 -3.71
N TYR A 101 -11.70 0.59 -4.56
CA TYR A 101 -12.03 1.87 -5.15
C TYR A 101 -12.82 1.63 -6.44
N HIS A 102 -13.93 2.35 -6.59
CA HIS A 102 -14.74 2.33 -7.80
C HIS A 102 -14.79 3.77 -8.32
N SER A 103 -14.24 4.01 -9.51
CA SER A 103 -14.13 5.35 -10.10
C SER A 103 -15.48 6.03 -10.42
N GLY A 104 -16.62 5.34 -10.21
CA GLY A 104 -17.97 5.88 -10.38
C GLY A 104 -18.73 6.12 -9.07
N SER A 105 -18.13 5.87 -7.92
CA SER A 105 -18.71 6.16 -6.61
C SER A 105 -17.95 7.32 -6.00
N GLU A 106 -18.21 8.53 -6.49
CA GLU A 106 -17.93 9.72 -5.70
C GLU A 106 -18.68 9.56 -4.38
N HIS A 107 -17.98 9.11 -3.34
CA HIS A 107 -18.38 9.45 -1.99
C HIS A 107 -18.24 10.98 -1.93
N LEU A 108 -19.34 11.66 -2.28
CA LEU A 108 -19.60 13.04 -1.90
C LEU A 108 -19.48 13.08 -0.38
N LEU A 109 -18.27 13.34 0.09
CA LEU A 109 -18.00 13.69 1.47
C LEU A 109 -18.31 15.17 1.60
N PHE A 110 -19.60 15.48 1.69
CA PHE A 110 -20.09 16.66 2.38
C PHE A 110 -20.50 16.25 3.79
#